data_AF-A0A357EZV1-F1
#
_entry.id   AF-A0A357EZV1-F1
#
_cell.length_a   1.000
_cell.length_b   1.000
_cell.length_c   1.000
_cell.angle_alpha   90.00
_cell.angle_beta   90.00
_cell.angle_gamma   90.00
#
_symmetry.space_group_name_H-M   'P 1'
#
loop_
_entity.id
_entity.type
_entity.pdbx_description
1 polymer ?
#
loop_
_entity_poly.entity_id
_entity_poly.type
_entity_poly.pdbx_seq_one_letter_code
_entity_poly.pdbx_strand_id
1 'polypeptide(L)'
;MASIKTDSRAARIVLTVCAVIAFGAALFPAKWGVANSIALRAEYPEVSDIAVWLAPDDPQTNYTSAFLREHSLDSPEFETSLAEYELAASFAPNNYL
;
A
#
# COMPACT_ATOMS: atom_id res chain seq x y z
N MET A 1 22.44 -30.85 -4.58
CA MET A 1 22.47 -29.57 -3.82
C MET A 1 23.51 -28.67 -4.47
N ALA A 2 23.09 -27.65 -5.21
CA ALA A 2 24.01 -26.69 -5.80
C ALA A 2 24.46 -25.71 -4.71
N SER A 3 25.72 -25.82 -4.26
CA SER A 3 26.32 -24.85 -3.35
C SER A 3 26.81 -23.65 -4.16
N ILE A 4 26.25 -22.47 -3.91
CA ILE A 4 26.69 -21.22 -4.54
C ILE A 4 28.07 -20.89 -3.97
N LYS A 5 29.13 -21.15 -4.75
CA LYS A 5 30.50 -20.80 -4.36
C LYS A 5 30.66 -19.28 -4.37
N THR A 6 30.69 -18.66 -3.20
CA THR A 6 30.87 -17.21 -2.99
C THR A 6 32.34 -16.85 -2.74
N ASP A 7 33.24 -17.52 -3.44
CA ASP A 7 34.68 -17.37 -3.25
C ASP A 7 35.23 -16.09 -3.88
N SER A 8 34.55 -15.52 -4.88
CA SER A 8 34.96 -14.27 -5.52
C SER A 8 34.36 -13.03 -4.84
N ARG A 9 35.18 -11.97 -4.72
CA ARG A 9 34.72 -10.66 -4.22
C ARG A 9 33.53 -10.12 -5.04
N ALA A 10 33.53 -10.37 -6.34
CA ALA A 10 32.45 -9.99 -7.24
C ALA A 10 31.12 -10.67 -6.88
N ALA A 11 31.12 -11.99 -6.60
CA ALA A 11 29.91 -12.72 -6.21
C ALA A 11 29.32 -12.18 -4.90
N ARG A 12 30.17 -11.81 -3.94
CA ARG A 12 29.72 -11.22 -2.67
C ARG A 12 29.08 -9.86 -2.86
N ILE A 13 29.67 -8.99 -3.69
CA ILE A 13 29.11 -7.67 -3.99
C ILE A 13 27.74 -7.81 -4.66
N VAL A 14 27.62 -8.68 -5.66
CA VAL A 14 26.34 -8.91 -6.35
C VAL A 14 25.27 -9.40 -5.37
N LEU A 15 25.60 -10.36 -4.50
CA LEU A 15 24.67 -10.85 -3.49
C LEU A 15 24.24 -9.76 -2.51
N THR A 16 25.15 -8.91 -2.06
CA THR A 16 24.82 -7.78 -1.18
C THR A 16 23.88 -6.80 -1.88
N VAL A 17 24.13 -6.47 -3.15
CA VAL A 17 23.26 -5.58 -3.93
C VAL A 17 21.87 -6.20 -4.09
N CYS A 18 21.78 -7.48 -4.46
CA CYS A 18 20.51 -8.20 -4.54
C CYS A 18 19.77 -8.21 -3.19
N ALA A 19 20.47 -8.42 -2.08
CA ALA A 19 19.87 -8.42 -0.75
C ALA A 19 19.31 -7.04 -0.38
N VAL A 20 20.03 -5.95 -0.70
CA VAL A 20 19.56 -4.58 -0.46
C VAL A 20 18.33 -4.27 -1.32
N ILE A 21 18.33 -4.67 -2.59
CA ILE A 21 17.16 -4.49 -3.48
C ILE A 21 15.96 -5.26 -2.96
N ALA A 22 16.14 -6.53 -2.59
CA ALA A 22 15.08 -7.37 -2.06
C ALA A 22 14.52 -6.82 -0.75
N PHE A 23 15.39 -6.35 0.15
CA PHE A 23 14.98 -5.71 1.40
C PHE A 23 14.19 -4.43 1.14
N GLY A 24 14.68 -3.56 0.25
CA GLY A 24 13.96 -2.36 -0.16
C GLY A 24 12.59 -2.67 -0.77
N ALA A 25 12.53 -3.67 -1.66
CA ALA A 25 11.29 -4.14 -2.27
C ALA A 25 10.30 -4.70 -1.23
N ALA A 26 10.78 -5.33 -0.16
CA ALA A 26 9.93 -5.86 0.91
C ALA A 26 9.29 -4.78 1.80
N LEU A 27 9.84 -3.55 1.83
CA LEU A 27 9.26 -2.45 2.61
C LEU A 27 7.92 -1.96 2.02
N PHE A 28 7.73 -2.04 0.71
CA PHE A 28 6.49 -1.65 0.04
C PHE A 28 5.27 -2.45 0.53
N PRO A 29 5.26 -3.81 0.41
CA PRO A 29 4.13 -4.59 0.89
C PRO A 29 4.00 -4.57 2.42
N ALA A 30 5.09 -4.35 3.16
CA ALA A 30 5.02 -4.18 4.62
C ALA A 30 4.25 -2.91 5.00
N LYS A 31 4.56 -1.78 4.34
CA LYS A 31 3.86 -0.50 4.53
C LYS A 31 2.38 -0.62 4.17
N TRP A 32 2.09 -1.20 3.00
CA TRP A 32 0.71 -1.45 2.55
C TRP A 32 -0.04 -2.36 3.51
N GLY A 33 0.57 -3.44 4.00
CA GLY A 33 -0.07 -4.34 4.96
C GLY A 33 -0.48 -3.66 6.27
N VAL A 34 0.34 -2.74 6.78
CA VAL A 34 -0.01 -1.93 7.97
C VAL A 34 -1.14 -0.96 7.63
N ALA A 35 -1.02 -0.21 6.54
CA ALA A 35 -2.03 0.78 6.15
C ALA A 35 -3.40 0.12 5.89
N ASN A 36 -3.42 -0.99 5.16
CA ASN A 36 -4.62 -1.78 4.90
C ASN A 36 -5.24 -2.32 6.21
N SER A 37 -4.42 -2.77 7.17
CA SER A 37 -4.93 -3.20 8.48
C SER A 37 -5.61 -2.07 9.27
N ILE A 38 -5.14 -0.83 9.12
CA ILE A 38 -5.78 0.36 9.71
C ILE A 38 -7.07 0.67 8.95
N ALA A 39 -7.02 0.73 7.62
CA ALA A 39 -8.15 1.03 6.76
C ALA A 39 -9.32 0.06 7.01
N LEU A 40 -9.08 -1.25 7.02
CA LEU A 40 -10.11 -2.27 7.27
C LEU A 40 -10.77 -2.21 8.66
N ARG A 41 -10.15 -1.49 9.60
CA ARG A 41 -10.69 -1.26 10.95
C ARG A 41 -11.18 0.16 11.17
N ALA A 42 -11.07 1.03 10.18
CA ALA A 42 -11.55 2.39 10.29
C ALA A 42 -13.08 2.38 10.25
N GLU A 43 -13.69 2.96 11.29
CA GLU A 43 -15.13 3.20 11.36
C GLU A 43 -15.49 4.65 10.96
N TYR A 44 -14.49 5.53 10.94
CA TYR A 44 -14.64 6.95 10.65
C TYR A 44 -13.63 7.40 9.59
N PRO A 45 -13.99 8.37 8.72
CA PRO A 45 -13.11 8.89 7.68
C PRO A 45 -11.74 9.33 8.20
N GLU A 46 -11.67 9.98 9.36
CA GLU A 46 -10.44 10.52 9.94
C GLU A 46 -9.44 9.43 10.32
N VAL A 47 -9.92 8.23 10.66
CA VAL A 47 -9.06 7.07 10.94
C VAL A 47 -8.51 6.50 9.64
N SER A 48 -9.32 6.50 8.57
CA SER A 48 -8.88 6.07 7.25
C SER A 48 -7.81 7.00 6.65
N ASP A 49 -7.81 8.29 7.01
CA ASP A 49 -6.80 9.26 6.55
C ASP A 49 -5.39 8.91 7.02
N ILE A 50 -5.28 8.28 8.18
CA ILE A 50 -4.00 7.79 8.71
C ILE A 50 -3.48 6.66 7.81
N ALA A 51 -4.37 5.80 7.31
CA ALA A 51 -4.01 4.73 6.38
C ALA A 51 -3.58 5.30 5.02
N VAL A 52 -4.32 6.26 4.47
CA VAL A 52 -3.97 6.94 3.21
C VAL A 52 -2.66 7.71 3.35
N TRP A 53 -2.42 8.40 4.47
CA TRP A 53 -1.15 9.07 4.73
C TRP A 53 0.03 8.09 4.77
N LEU A 54 -0.17 6.91 5.37
CA LEU A 54 0.86 5.89 5.48
C LEU A 54 1.15 5.22 4.12
N ALA A 55 0.13 4.97 3.31
CA ALA A 55 0.27 4.33 2.00
C ALA A 55 -0.63 5.01 0.95
N PRO A 56 -0.26 6.21 0.46
CA PRO A 56 -1.09 6.96 -0.49
C PRO A 56 -1.21 6.26 -1.85
N ASP A 57 -0.28 5.34 -2.13
CA ASP A 57 -0.22 4.50 -3.33
C ASP A 57 -0.95 3.16 -3.19
N ASP A 58 -1.49 2.84 -2.00
CA ASP A 58 -2.24 1.60 -1.79
C ASP A 58 -3.70 1.78 -2.24
N PRO A 59 -4.15 1.07 -3.29
CA PRO A 59 -5.52 1.18 -3.79
C PRO A 59 -6.57 0.83 -2.72
N GLN A 60 -6.27 -0.11 -1.82
CA GLN A 60 -7.23 -0.53 -0.80
C GLN A 60 -7.50 0.57 0.23
N THR A 61 -6.46 1.33 0.61
CA THR A 61 -6.60 2.41 1.58
C THR A 61 -7.44 3.55 1.01
N ASN A 62 -7.17 3.95 -0.23
CA ASN A 62 -7.93 4.97 -0.94
C ASN A 62 -9.40 4.53 -1.12
N TYR A 63 -9.64 3.27 -1.50
CA TYR A 63 -11.00 2.74 -1.61
C TYR A 63 -11.78 2.80 -0.29
N THR A 64 -11.16 2.36 0.81
CA THR A 64 -11.83 2.36 2.12
C THR A 64 -12.11 3.79 2.61
N SER A 65 -11.18 4.71 2.35
CA SER A 65 -11.36 6.14 2.66
C SER A 65 -12.54 6.74 1.89
N ALA A 66 -12.61 6.45 0.59
CA ALA A 66 -13.70 6.89 -0.28
C ALA A 66 -15.06 6.38 0.22
N PHE A 67 -15.12 5.09 0.56
CA PHE A 67 -16.33 4.45 1.07
C PHE A 67 -16.82 5.09 2.37
N LEU A 68 -15.93 5.34 3.32
CA LEU A 68 -16.29 5.94 4.61
C LEU A 68 -16.77 7.38 4.45
N ARG A 69 -16.16 8.16 3.54
CA ARG A 69 -16.61 9.52 3.22
C ARG A 69 -17.98 9.57 2.56
N GLU A 70 -18.25 8.64 1.65
CA GLU A 70 -19.55 8.50 0.98
C GLU A 70 -20.67 8.17 2.00
N HIS A 71 -20.35 7.33 2.98
CA HIS A 71 -21.30 6.83 3.98
C HIS A 71 -21.23 7.59 5.31
N SER A 72 -20.51 8.70 5.38
CA SER A 72 -20.42 9.54 6.57
C SER A 72 -21.80 10.13 6.89
N LEU A 73 -22.26 9.92 8.12
CA LEU A 73 -23.57 10.34 8.59
C LEU A 73 -23.67 11.86 8.78
N ASP A 74 -22.54 12.54 9.05
CA ASP A 74 -22.52 13.95 9.44
C ASP A 74 -22.48 14.91 8.25
N SER A 75 -21.89 14.49 7.13
CA SER A 75 -21.95 15.18 5.83
C SER A 75 -21.21 14.35 4.79
N PRO A 76 -21.89 13.69 3.85
CA PRO A 76 -21.21 12.95 2.80
C PRO A 76 -20.30 13.85 1.96
N GLU A 77 -19.01 13.54 1.92
CA GLU A 77 -18.02 14.27 1.13
C GLU A 77 -17.89 13.65 -0.27
N PHE A 78 -18.95 13.75 -1.08
CA PHE A 78 -19.03 13.04 -2.36
C PHE A 78 -17.91 13.41 -3.35
N GLU A 79 -17.49 14.68 -3.40
CA GLU A 79 -16.39 15.09 -4.29
C GLU A 79 -15.06 14.45 -3.88
N THR A 80 -14.74 14.48 -2.59
CA THR A 80 -13.52 13.85 -2.05
C THR A 80 -13.56 12.34 -2.22
N SER A 81 -14.71 11.72 -1.92
CA SER A 81 -14.94 10.28 -2.10
C SER A 81 -14.71 9.85 -3.55
N LEU A 82 -15.26 10.59 -4.52
CA LEU A 82 -15.07 10.29 -5.93
C LEU A 82 -13.58 10.34 -6.33
N ALA A 83 -12.85 11.36 -5.89
CA ALA A 83 -11.41 11.49 -6.18
C ALA A 83 -10.60 10.31 -5.61
N GLU A 84 -10.95 9.83 -4.42
CA GLU A 84 -10.30 8.67 -3.79
C GLU A 84 -10.63 7.36 -4.50
N TYR A 85 -11.86 7.18 -4.98
CA TYR A 85 -12.21 6.04 -5.85
C TYR A 85 -11.44 6.07 -7.17
N GLU A 86 -11.31 7.24 -7.81
CA GLU A 86 -10.53 7.39 -9.04
C GLU A 86 -9.04 7.05 -8.81
N LEU A 87 -8.48 7.50 -7.70
CA LEU A 87 -7.11 7.13 -7.30
C LEU A 87 -6.97 5.62 -7.11
N ALA A 88 -7.88 4.99 -6.35
CA ALA A 88 -7.87 3.55 -6.14
C ALA A 88 -7.93 2.77 -7.48
N ALA A 89 -8.81 3.17 -8.38
CA ALA A 89 -8.93 2.58 -9.71
C ALA A 89 -7.68 2.81 -10.58
N SER A 90 -7.01 3.96 -10.43
CA SER A 90 -5.78 4.25 -11.17
C SER A 90 -4.60 3.35 -10.74
N PHE A 91 -4.51 3.01 -9.46
CA PHE A 91 -3.47 2.13 -8.92
C PHE A 91 -3.77 0.65 -9.14
N ALA A 92 -5.04 0.27 -9.23
CA ALA A 92 -5.47 -1.11 -9.46
C ALA A 92 -6.57 -1.22 -10.53
N PRO A 93 -6.27 -0.92 -11.81
CA PRO A 93 -7.28 -0.82 -12.88
C PRO A 93 -7.96 -2.15 -13.23
N ASN A 94 -7.36 -3.27 -12.81
CA ASN A 94 -7.89 -4.62 -13.03
C ASN A 94 -8.43 -5.26 -11.73
N ASN A 95 -8.63 -4.48 -10.67
CA ASN A 95 -9.23 -4.94 -9.43
C ASN A 95 -10.73 -4.57 -9.40
N TYR A 96 -11.58 -5.59 -9.36
CA TYR A 96 -13.05 -5.47 -9.40
C TYR A 96 -13.72 -6.02 -8.13
N LEU A 97 -12.91 -6.35 -7.12
CA LEU A 97 -13.35 -6.75 -5.78
C LEU A 97 -13.50 -5.50 -4.92
#